data_AF-A0A0A1X4X7-F1
#
_entry.id   AF-A0A0A1X4X7-F1
#
_cell.length_a   1.000
_cell.length_b   1.000
_cell.length_c   1.000
_cell.angle_alpha   90.00
_cell.angle_beta   90.00
_cell.angle_gamma   90.00
#
_symmetry.space_group_name_H-M   'P 1'
#
loop_
_entity.id
_entity.type
_entity.pdbx_description
1 polymer ?
#
loop_
_entity_poly.entity_id
_entity_poly.type
_entity_poly.pdbx_seq_one_letter_code
_entity_poly.pdbx_strand_id
1 'polypeptide(L)'
;MLCLNIFRQCKKISPYLSSLQLQLINHVARKSSTYKRSQLSVPHTDHLLSVKKDLFEQRTELSDSEWQELRNNLISKYKHISYSNVDAIILGLCGGTDQLSLAKSYVHYLRECGLEPNLASFGRLLRIYNSTYHKRGGNDTSLTPEEKQDILDIYAKLRERYEILDASTCENLIYGLVCTKEWQTGVDLLNMSKLTSTPSIGAYTELTVKAFAKGELNIGWNLLEETVAQGKEPKCEAYSAYLQYVAQEPLTLQCNLEKLFAFWEKYELIITANVAKCITEILNNNLHNAELSQIDAQGKCNQCKVHMRTVTITDAENQRQKKLNTSSALSRKQLLMIALSTVLMSPTLWAQKNQRNF
;
A
#
# COMPACT_ATOMS: atom_id res chain seq x y z
N MET A 1 0.35 -32.84 -22.50
CA MET A 1 -0.15 -34.16 -22.08
C MET A 1 0.17 -34.31 -20.59
N LEU A 2 -0.81 -34.10 -19.73
CA LEU A 2 -0.85 -34.55 -18.32
C LEU A 2 -2.29 -34.31 -17.85
N CYS A 3 -3.06 -35.40 -17.91
CA CYS A 3 -4.43 -35.51 -17.42
C CYS A 3 -4.39 -35.79 -15.92
N LEU A 4 -5.33 -35.19 -15.18
CA LEU A 4 -5.81 -35.76 -13.92
C LEU A 4 -7.34 -35.74 -13.96
N ASN A 5 -7.90 -36.91 -14.33
CA ASN A 5 -9.31 -37.28 -14.24
C ASN A 5 -9.37 -38.45 -13.28
N ILE A 6 -10.04 -38.34 -12.12
CA ILE A 6 -10.41 -39.49 -11.28
C ILE A 6 -11.83 -39.31 -10.69
N PHE A 7 -12.77 -40.06 -11.30
CA PHE A 7 -13.92 -40.85 -10.79
C PHE A 7 -15.11 -40.28 -9.96
N ARG A 8 -16.27 -40.33 -10.66
CA ARG A 8 -17.55 -41.08 -10.46
C ARG A 8 -18.45 -40.94 -9.20
N GLN A 9 -19.73 -40.63 -9.53
CA GLN A 9 -21.03 -41.19 -9.06
C GLN A 9 -21.38 -40.99 -7.56
N CYS A 10 -22.59 -40.65 -7.11
CA CYS A 10 -23.93 -40.95 -7.63
C CYS A 10 -25.04 -40.15 -6.88
N LYS A 11 -26.23 -40.11 -7.51
CA LYS A 11 -27.61 -40.02 -6.95
C LYS A 11 -28.30 -38.64 -6.78
N LYS A 12 -29.41 -38.56 -7.52
CA LYS A 12 -30.55 -37.63 -7.46
C LYS A 12 -31.20 -37.61 -6.08
N ILE A 13 -31.58 -36.43 -5.59
CA ILE A 13 -32.82 -36.21 -4.81
C ILE A 13 -33.46 -34.88 -5.27
N SER A 14 -34.79 -34.94 -5.33
CA SER A 14 -35.84 -34.03 -5.82
C SER A 14 -35.83 -32.58 -5.25
N PRO A 15 -36.51 -31.61 -5.91
CA PRO A 15 -36.52 -30.20 -5.54
C PRO A 15 -37.75 -29.86 -4.71
N TYR A 16 -37.62 -29.68 -3.40
CA TYR A 16 -38.61 -28.95 -2.59
C TYR A 16 -37.91 -28.46 -1.33
N LEU A 17 -37.70 -27.15 -1.24
CA LEU A 17 -37.86 -26.40 0.01
C LEU A 17 -38.21 -24.96 -0.35
N SER A 18 -39.51 -24.74 -0.26
CA SER A 18 -40.28 -23.51 -0.39
C SER A 18 -39.81 -22.41 0.57
N SER A 19 -39.64 -21.20 0.03
CA SER A 19 -40.05 -19.86 0.51
C SER A 19 -39.99 -19.45 2.01
N LEU A 20 -39.55 -20.28 2.95
CA LEU A 20 -39.54 -19.96 4.39
C LEU A 20 -38.14 -19.74 5.00
N GLN A 21 -37.07 -19.83 4.21
CA GLN A 21 -35.72 -19.40 4.65
C GLN A 21 -35.37 -17.96 4.22
N LEU A 22 -36.18 -17.34 3.36
CA LEU A 22 -35.99 -15.95 2.90
C LEU A 22 -36.40 -14.90 3.94
N GLN A 23 -37.11 -15.28 5.01
CA GLN A 23 -37.48 -14.36 6.10
C GLN A 23 -36.50 -14.36 7.29
N LEU A 24 -35.61 -15.35 7.40
CA LEU A 24 -34.57 -15.38 8.44
C LEU A 24 -33.28 -14.64 8.03
N ILE A 25 -33.11 -14.31 6.75
CA ILE A 25 -31.93 -13.56 6.25
C ILE A 25 -32.10 -12.05 6.46
N ASN A 26 -33.34 -11.55 6.63
CA ASN A 26 -33.61 -10.12 6.81
C ASN A 26 -33.46 -9.60 8.25
N HIS A 27 -33.11 -10.46 9.22
CA HIS A 27 -32.93 -10.05 10.63
C HIS A 27 -31.47 -9.85 11.07
N VAL A 28 -30.50 -9.98 10.18
CA VAL A 28 -29.12 -9.53 10.41
C VAL A 28 -28.86 -8.25 9.63
N ALA A 29 -29.74 -7.26 9.86
CA ALA A 29 -29.39 -5.87 9.64
C ALA A 29 -28.14 -5.58 10.47
N ARG A 30 -27.07 -5.18 9.78
CA ARG A 30 -25.76 -4.82 10.33
C ARG A 30 -25.94 -3.97 11.59
N LYS A 31 -25.70 -4.57 12.76
CA LYS A 31 -25.12 -3.80 13.87
C LYS A 31 -23.68 -3.56 13.46
N SER A 32 -23.45 -2.44 12.77
CA SER A 32 -22.14 -1.84 12.73
C SER A 32 -21.62 -1.82 14.16
N SER A 33 -20.37 -2.22 14.38
CA SER A 33 -19.75 -2.01 15.68
C SER A 33 -19.73 -0.51 15.89
N THR A 34 -20.70 -0.03 16.66
CA THR A 34 -20.68 1.25 17.35
C THR A 34 -19.70 1.13 18.49
N TYR A 35 -18.45 0.72 18.18
CA TYR A 35 -17.34 1.28 18.89
C TYR A 35 -17.21 2.71 18.37
N LYS A 36 -18.09 3.59 18.89
CA LYS A 36 -17.67 4.97 19.05
C LYS A 36 -16.43 4.86 19.92
N ARG A 37 -15.25 4.86 19.28
CA ARG A 37 -14.06 5.43 19.91
C ARG A 37 -14.62 6.68 20.55
N SER A 38 -14.54 6.80 21.87
CA SER A 38 -14.92 8.03 22.54
C SER A 38 -14.29 9.12 21.70
N GLN A 39 -15.12 9.89 21.00
CA GLN A 39 -14.68 11.17 20.51
C GLN A 39 -14.44 11.90 21.83
N LEU A 40 -13.23 11.74 22.37
CA LEU A 40 -12.53 12.86 22.93
C LEU A 40 -12.71 13.89 21.83
N SER A 41 -13.64 14.81 22.03
CA SER A 41 -13.73 16.02 21.26
C SER A 41 -12.28 16.50 21.16
N VAL A 42 -11.68 16.39 19.98
CA VAL A 42 -10.40 17.01 19.69
C VAL A 42 -10.76 18.30 18.96
N PRO A 43 -11.14 19.39 19.66
CA PRO A 43 -11.34 20.69 19.04
C PRO A 43 -10.01 21.27 18.50
N HIS A 44 -8.87 20.60 18.68
CA HIS A 44 -7.55 21.10 18.28
C HIS A 44 -7.15 20.82 16.82
N THR A 45 -7.65 19.76 16.18
CA THR A 45 -7.27 19.44 14.80
C THR A 45 -7.77 20.51 13.82
N ASP A 46 -8.96 21.05 14.07
CA ASP A 46 -9.60 22.03 13.18
C ASP A 46 -8.88 23.38 13.12
N HIS A 47 -8.24 23.82 14.22
CA HIS A 47 -7.53 25.10 14.26
C HIS A 47 -6.13 25.06 13.65
N LEU A 48 -5.42 23.94 13.74
CA LEU A 48 -4.16 23.78 13.03
C LEU A 48 -4.39 23.60 11.52
N LEU A 49 -5.52 22.97 11.15
CA LEU A 49 -5.97 22.92 9.76
C LEU A 49 -6.37 24.31 9.24
N SER A 50 -6.96 25.18 10.06
CA SER A 50 -7.22 26.56 9.66
C SER A 50 -5.92 27.35 9.45
N VAL A 51 -4.93 27.21 10.34
CA VAL A 51 -3.59 27.80 10.13
C VAL A 51 -3.00 27.35 8.80
N LYS A 52 -3.04 26.05 8.50
CA LYS A 52 -2.58 25.53 7.20
C LYS A 52 -3.33 26.14 6.03
N LYS A 53 -4.66 26.25 6.13
CA LYS A 53 -5.51 26.83 5.09
C LYS A 53 -5.18 28.30 4.86
N ASP A 54 -5.12 29.08 5.93
CA ASP A 54 -5.04 30.54 5.87
C ASP A 54 -3.63 31.05 5.52
N LEU A 55 -2.59 30.35 5.97
CA LEU A 55 -1.20 30.78 5.80
C LEU A 55 -0.44 30.02 4.71
N PHE A 56 -0.74 28.73 4.48
CA PHE A 56 0.10 27.88 3.64
C PHE A 56 -0.51 27.53 2.28
N GLU A 57 -1.83 27.68 2.09
CA GLU A 57 -2.42 27.47 0.78
C GLU A 57 -1.87 28.50 -0.22
N GLN A 58 -1.41 28.01 -1.38
CA GLN A 58 -0.87 28.81 -2.49
C GLN A 58 0.44 29.56 -2.21
N ARG A 59 1.08 29.37 -1.05
CA ARG A 59 2.38 29.97 -0.74
C ARG A 59 3.54 28.98 -0.88
N THR A 60 4.67 29.49 -1.37
CA THR A 60 5.93 28.73 -1.51
C THR A 60 6.96 29.11 -0.45
N GLU A 61 6.80 30.25 0.22
CA GLU A 61 7.69 30.77 1.24
C GLU A 61 6.95 31.70 2.22
N LEU A 62 7.54 31.92 3.40
CA LEU A 62 7.21 33.00 4.34
C LEU A 62 8.51 33.69 4.74
N SER A 63 8.41 34.96 5.12
CA SER A 63 9.52 35.74 5.68
C SER A 63 9.92 35.26 7.07
N ASP A 64 11.13 35.61 7.51
CA ASP A 64 11.64 35.25 8.85
C ASP A 64 10.75 35.80 9.98
N SER A 65 10.18 37.00 9.79
CA SER A 65 9.25 37.58 10.76
C SER A 65 7.92 36.82 10.82
N GLU A 66 7.39 36.38 9.67
CA GLU A 66 6.18 35.53 9.62
C GLU A 66 6.44 34.17 10.28
N TRP A 67 7.61 33.57 10.07
CA TRP A 67 7.97 32.31 10.73
C TRP A 67 8.11 32.46 12.23
N GLN A 68 8.79 33.51 12.68
CA GLN A 68 8.93 33.81 14.10
C GLN A 68 7.57 34.06 14.76
N GLU A 69 6.70 34.81 14.09
CA GLU A 69 5.35 35.09 14.58
C GLU A 69 4.54 33.80 14.68
N LEU A 70 4.52 32.96 13.63
CA LEU A 70 3.82 31.68 13.65
C LEU A 70 4.33 30.80 14.79
N ARG A 71 5.65 30.68 14.95
CA ARG A 71 6.26 29.87 16.00
C ARG A 71 5.85 30.33 17.40
N ASN A 72 5.90 31.65 17.65
CA ASN A 72 5.48 32.24 18.93
C ASN A 72 3.98 32.09 19.17
N ASN A 73 3.16 32.28 18.14
CA ASN A 73 1.70 32.11 18.18
C ASN A 73 1.33 30.67 18.51
N LEU A 74 2.00 29.67 17.92
CA LEU A 74 1.75 28.26 18.21
C LEU A 74 2.10 27.92 19.67
N ILE A 75 3.25 28.38 20.18
CA ILE A 75 3.68 28.11 21.56
C ILE A 75 2.73 28.78 22.57
N SER A 76 2.37 30.05 22.35
CA SER A 76 1.52 30.81 23.28
C SER A 76 0.07 30.33 23.29
N LYS A 77 -0.48 29.97 22.12
CA LYS A 77 -1.90 29.61 21.97
C LYS A 77 -2.20 28.16 22.37
N TYR A 78 -1.25 27.24 22.24
CA TYR A 78 -1.49 25.81 22.44
C TYR A 78 -0.63 25.24 23.56
N LYS A 79 -1.26 24.85 24.68
CA LYS A 79 -0.58 24.34 25.88
C LYS A 79 0.33 23.12 25.67
N HIS A 80 0.08 22.33 24.64
CA HIS A 80 0.85 21.11 24.32
C HIS A 80 1.99 21.37 23.33
N ILE A 81 2.09 22.61 22.80
CA ILE A 81 3.17 23.03 21.93
C ILE A 81 4.22 23.75 22.77
N SER A 82 5.48 23.38 22.58
CA SER A 82 6.63 23.94 23.28
C SER A 82 7.77 24.18 22.30
N TYR A 83 8.80 24.89 22.76
CA TYR A 83 10.03 25.08 21.98
C TYR A 83 10.69 23.77 21.52
N SER A 84 10.42 22.64 22.20
CA SER A 84 10.98 21.33 21.84
C SER A 84 10.26 20.62 20.69
N ASN A 85 8.99 20.96 20.40
CA ASN A 85 8.17 20.23 19.43
C ASN A 85 7.55 21.12 18.34
N VAL A 86 7.57 22.46 18.51
CA VAL A 86 6.94 23.41 17.60
C VAL A 86 7.46 23.28 16.17
N ASP A 87 8.76 23.04 15.99
CA ASP A 87 9.37 22.99 14.67
C ASP A 87 8.91 21.74 13.89
N ALA A 88 8.75 20.61 14.59
CA ALA A 88 8.19 19.40 14.00
C ALA A 88 6.70 19.55 13.69
N ILE A 89 5.97 20.35 14.47
CA ILE A 89 4.56 20.66 14.19
C ILE A 89 4.45 21.54 12.95
N ILE A 90 5.26 22.60 12.83
CA ILE A 90 5.26 23.48 11.65
C ILE A 90 5.60 22.69 10.39
N LEU A 91 6.65 21.85 10.41
CA LEU A 91 6.94 20.97 9.28
C LEU A 91 5.80 19.96 9.01
N GLY A 92 5.13 19.48 10.06
CA GLY A 92 3.93 18.66 9.90
C GLY A 92 2.78 19.39 9.18
N LEU A 93 2.63 20.70 9.39
CA LEU A 93 1.67 21.54 8.67
C LEU A 93 2.06 21.71 7.19
N CYS A 94 3.37 21.74 6.89
CA CYS A 94 3.93 21.69 5.53
C CYS A 94 3.81 20.32 4.85
N GLY A 95 3.09 19.35 5.42
CA GLY A 95 2.95 17.99 4.89
C GLY A 95 2.11 17.86 3.60
N GLY A 96 1.69 18.96 2.96
CA GLY A 96 0.99 18.91 1.67
C GLY A 96 1.92 18.52 0.51
N THR A 97 1.35 17.98 -0.57
CA THR A 97 2.13 17.50 -1.73
C THR A 97 2.93 18.58 -2.46
N ASP A 98 2.57 19.87 -2.27
CA ASP A 98 3.17 21.03 -2.94
C ASP A 98 3.97 21.94 -2.01
N GLN A 99 4.24 21.49 -0.78
CA GLN A 99 4.76 22.35 0.28
C GLN A 99 6.23 22.10 0.59
N LEU A 100 6.97 21.42 -0.29
CA LEU A 100 8.41 21.21 -0.10
C LEU A 100 9.18 22.54 -0.06
N SER A 101 8.88 23.49 -0.95
CA SER A 101 9.51 24.82 -0.93
C SER A 101 9.26 25.55 0.39
N LEU A 102 8.03 25.43 0.92
CA LEU A 102 7.64 26.03 2.17
C LEU A 102 8.35 25.37 3.37
N ALA A 103 8.49 24.04 3.36
CA ALA A 103 9.27 23.32 4.36
C ALA A 103 10.75 23.72 4.33
N LYS A 104 11.33 23.87 3.12
CA LYS A 104 12.73 24.30 2.94
C LYS A 104 12.95 25.73 3.42
N SER A 105 12.02 26.66 3.14
CA SER A 105 12.14 28.04 3.66
C SER A 105 12.05 28.08 5.19
N TYR A 106 11.24 27.23 5.81
CA TYR A 106 11.22 27.13 7.28
C TYR A 106 12.54 26.56 7.84
N VAL A 107 13.13 25.55 7.21
CA VAL A 107 14.45 25.01 7.61
C VAL A 107 15.54 26.07 7.45
N HIS A 108 15.48 26.88 6.39
CA HIS A 108 16.38 28.01 6.19
C HIS A 108 16.26 29.02 7.34
N TYR A 109 15.04 29.45 7.67
CA TYR A 109 14.76 30.32 8.82
C TYR A 109 15.36 29.79 10.13
N LEU A 110 15.23 28.48 10.40
CA LEU A 110 15.83 27.87 11.59
C LEU A 110 17.36 28.04 11.61
N ARG A 111 18.02 27.79 10.47
CA ARG A 111 19.48 27.92 10.35
C ARG A 111 19.95 29.36 10.55
N GLU A 112 19.24 30.34 9.99
CA GLU A 112 19.54 31.77 10.19
C GLU A 112 19.39 32.19 11.66
N CYS A 113 18.49 31.55 12.40
CA CYS A 113 18.35 31.73 13.84
C CYS A 113 19.40 30.96 14.67
N GLY A 114 20.35 30.27 14.05
CA GLY A 114 21.31 29.39 14.72
C GLY A 114 20.67 28.14 15.35
N LEU A 115 19.48 27.74 14.88
CA LEU A 115 18.74 26.57 15.34
C LEU A 115 18.88 25.42 14.34
N GLU A 116 19.01 24.22 14.88
CA GLU A 116 19.05 22.99 14.08
C GLU A 116 17.74 22.21 14.22
N PRO A 117 17.16 21.71 13.10
CA PRO A 117 16.03 20.81 13.18
C PRO A 117 16.34 19.60 14.07
N ASN A 118 15.43 19.28 14.99
CA ASN A 118 15.55 18.09 15.81
C ASN A 118 15.13 16.82 15.05
N LEU A 119 15.25 15.66 15.70
CA LEU A 119 14.94 14.35 15.12
C LEU A 119 13.50 14.25 14.58
N ALA A 120 12.53 14.80 15.31
CA ALA A 120 11.13 14.81 14.89
C ALA A 120 10.92 15.72 13.67
N SER A 121 11.59 16.87 13.63
CA SER A 121 11.58 17.81 12.50
C SER A 121 12.18 17.17 11.25
N PHE A 122 13.35 16.53 11.35
CA PHE A 122 13.93 15.76 10.25
C PHE A 122 12.98 14.65 9.78
N GLY A 123 12.36 13.93 10.71
CA GLY A 123 11.41 12.89 10.36
C GLY A 123 10.21 13.40 9.54
N ARG A 124 9.70 14.60 9.84
CA ARG A 124 8.66 15.24 9.05
C ARG A 124 9.16 15.67 7.68
N LEU A 125 10.34 16.29 7.62
CA LEU A 125 10.93 16.74 6.37
C LEU A 125 11.18 15.59 5.38
N LEU A 126 11.71 14.45 5.85
CA LEU A 126 11.92 13.25 5.03
C LEU A 126 10.61 12.73 4.40
N ARG A 127 9.49 12.81 5.15
CA ARG A 127 8.17 12.44 4.62
C ARG A 127 7.62 13.44 3.60
N ILE A 128 7.98 14.72 3.73
CA ILE A 128 7.63 15.75 2.72
C ILE A 128 8.40 15.46 1.43
N TYR A 129 9.70 15.20 1.50
CA TYR A 129 10.49 14.78 0.33
C TYR A 129 9.89 13.55 -0.35
N ASN A 130 9.51 12.53 0.42
CA ASN A 130 8.85 11.32 -0.10
C ASN A 130 7.52 11.62 -0.80
N SER A 131 6.67 12.46 -0.20
CA SER A 131 5.40 12.87 -0.78
C SER A 131 5.61 13.62 -2.09
N THR A 132 6.60 14.52 -2.14
CA THR A 132 6.97 15.26 -3.36
C THR A 132 7.55 14.34 -4.43
N TYR A 133 8.39 13.37 -4.05
CA TYR A 133 8.93 12.36 -4.96
C TYR A 133 7.82 11.60 -5.68
N HIS A 134 6.84 11.07 -4.95
CA HIS A 134 5.70 10.35 -5.53
C HIS A 134 4.82 11.24 -6.40
N LYS A 135 4.53 12.47 -5.94
CA LYS A 135 3.73 13.43 -6.71
C LYS A 135 4.40 13.76 -8.06
N ARG A 136 5.72 13.86 -8.09
CA ARG A 136 6.52 14.14 -9.29
C ARG A 136 6.88 12.87 -10.09
N GLY A 137 6.11 11.79 -9.93
CA GLY A 137 6.22 10.59 -10.76
C GLY A 137 7.11 9.46 -10.22
N GLY A 138 7.67 9.61 -9.03
CA GLY A 138 8.35 8.53 -8.31
C GLY A 138 9.55 7.92 -9.03
N ASN A 139 10.35 8.72 -9.72
CA ASN A 139 11.53 8.28 -10.49
C ASN A 139 12.78 9.11 -10.17
N ASP A 140 13.90 8.79 -10.81
CA ASP A 140 15.20 9.42 -10.53
C ASP A 140 15.25 10.92 -10.89
N THR A 141 14.27 11.48 -11.60
CA THR A 141 14.16 12.91 -11.90
C THR A 141 13.15 13.65 -11.03
N SER A 142 12.42 12.93 -10.16
CA SER A 142 11.37 13.51 -9.32
C SER A 142 11.89 14.47 -8.25
N LEU A 143 13.13 14.31 -7.79
CA LEU A 143 13.81 15.25 -6.90
C LEU A 143 15.09 15.79 -7.55
N THR A 144 15.43 17.05 -7.26
CA THR A 144 16.68 17.68 -7.72
C THR A 144 17.90 17.05 -7.03
N PRO A 145 19.12 17.22 -7.57
CA PRO A 145 20.34 16.76 -6.90
C PRO A 145 20.49 17.33 -5.49
N GLU A 146 20.16 18.60 -5.30
CA GLU A 146 20.22 19.29 -4.00
C GLU A 146 19.19 18.71 -3.02
N GLU A 147 17.96 18.47 -3.47
CA GLU A 147 16.93 17.84 -2.64
C GLU A 147 17.33 16.42 -2.19
N LYS A 148 18.03 15.67 -3.04
CA LYS A 148 18.57 14.35 -2.66
C LYS A 148 19.75 14.47 -1.71
N GLN A 149 20.62 15.46 -1.91
CA GLN A 149 21.75 15.71 -1.03
C GLN A 149 21.25 16.10 0.37
N ASP A 150 20.21 16.94 0.47
CA ASP A 150 19.56 17.28 1.74
C ASP A 150 19.17 16.02 2.53
N ILE A 151 18.59 15.01 1.86
CA ILE A 151 18.21 13.72 2.48
C ILE A 151 19.43 12.94 2.96
N LEU A 152 20.49 12.88 2.15
CA LEU A 152 21.72 12.17 2.48
C LEU A 152 22.46 12.83 3.65
N ASP A 153 22.46 14.15 3.72
CA ASP A 153 23.07 14.91 4.82
C ASP A 153 22.34 14.64 6.13
N ILE A 154 21.00 14.57 6.10
CA ILE A 154 20.18 14.19 7.27
C ILE A 154 20.54 12.76 7.71
N TYR A 155 20.64 11.82 6.77
CA TYR A 155 21.01 10.44 7.07
C TYR A 155 22.41 10.37 7.70
N ALA A 156 23.42 10.99 7.09
CA ALA A 156 24.80 11.01 7.59
C ALA A 156 24.87 11.59 9.00
N LYS A 157 24.22 12.74 9.25
CA LYS A 157 24.17 13.39 10.55
C LYS A 157 23.56 12.50 11.64
N LEU A 158 22.51 11.74 11.32
CA LEU A 158 21.90 10.82 12.28
C LEU A 158 22.76 9.58 12.54
N ARG A 159 23.43 9.04 11.51
CA ARG A 159 24.31 7.88 11.65
C ARG A 159 25.62 8.19 12.38
N GLU A 160 26.15 9.40 12.21
CA GLU A 160 27.31 9.87 12.97
C GLU A 160 27.00 9.95 14.47
N ARG A 161 25.79 10.38 14.82
CA ARG A 161 25.38 10.58 16.21
C ARG A 161 24.89 9.30 16.91
N TYR A 162 24.32 8.35 16.15
CA TYR A 162 23.67 7.17 16.71
C TYR A 162 23.99 5.91 15.90
N GLU A 163 24.64 4.94 16.56
CA GLU A 163 24.93 3.64 15.98
C GLU A 163 23.66 2.80 15.73
N ILE A 164 22.73 2.83 16.70
CA ILE A 164 21.42 2.16 16.63
C ILE A 164 20.33 3.23 16.72
N LEU A 165 19.38 3.17 15.79
CA LEU A 165 18.26 4.10 15.69
C LEU A 165 16.97 3.40 16.16
N ASP A 166 16.07 4.17 16.76
CA ASP A 166 14.74 3.68 17.09
C ASP A 166 13.89 3.45 15.81
N ALA A 167 12.86 2.63 15.92
CA ALA A 167 12.02 2.27 14.77
C ALA A 167 11.40 3.47 14.06
N SER A 168 10.94 4.51 14.78
CA SER A 168 10.34 5.69 14.15
C SER A 168 11.38 6.44 13.32
N THR A 169 12.60 6.58 13.84
CA THR A 169 13.70 7.20 13.10
C THR A 169 14.11 6.39 11.88
N CYS A 170 14.26 5.07 12.01
CA CYS A 170 14.53 4.17 10.88
C CYS A 170 13.48 4.33 9.79
N GLU A 171 12.19 4.31 10.14
CA GLU A 171 11.11 4.44 9.18
C GLU A 171 11.14 5.79 8.47
N ASN A 172 11.35 6.90 9.20
CA ASN A 172 11.44 8.21 8.57
C ASN A 172 12.62 8.31 7.59
N LEU A 173 13.76 7.69 7.92
CA LEU A 173 14.91 7.60 7.02
C LEU A 173 14.62 6.74 5.80
N ILE A 174 13.87 5.63 5.95
CA ILE A 174 13.40 4.82 4.82
C ILE A 174 12.60 5.69 3.85
N TYR A 175 11.63 6.47 4.35
CA TYR A 175 10.84 7.39 3.50
C TYR A 175 11.71 8.36 2.68
N GLY A 176 12.79 8.89 3.27
CA GLY A 176 13.71 9.76 2.53
C GLY A 176 14.60 9.00 1.55
N LEU A 177 15.25 7.92 2.00
CA LEU A 177 16.25 7.19 1.22
C LEU A 177 15.67 6.50 -0.01
N VAL A 178 14.40 6.09 -0.01
CA VAL A 178 13.75 5.56 -1.24
C VAL A 178 13.72 6.58 -2.38
N CYS A 179 13.86 7.87 -2.08
CA CYS A 179 13.91 8.94 -3.08
C CYS A 179 15.31 9.11 -3.69
N THR A 180 16.34 8.40 -3.19
CA THR A 180 17.74 8.54 -3.60
C THR A 180 18.29 7.25 -4.25
N LYS A 181 19.58 7.28 -4.60
CA LYS A 181 20.30 6.08 -5.09
C LYS A 181 20.66 5.11 -3.96
N GLU A 182 20.75 5.60 -2.73
CA GLU A 182 21.10 4.86 -1.51
C GLU A 182 19.89 4.12 -0.88
N TRP A 183 18.84 3.88 -1.67
CA TRP A 183 17.58 3.33 -1.14
C TRP A 183 17.73 1.93 -0.52
N GLN A 184 18.72 1.15 -0.96
CA GLN A 184 18.99 -0.21 -0.44
C GLN A 184 19.38 -0.18 1.04
N THR A 185 20.04 0.89 1.49
CA THR A 185 20.33 1.14 2.92
C THR A 185 19.05 1.20 3.76
N GLY A 186 17.91 1.52 3.15
CA GLY A 186 16.60 1.42 3.79
C GLY A 186 16.21 0.00 4.21
N VAL A 187 16.70 -1.04 3.53
CA VAL A 187 16.47 -2.45 3.92
C VAL A 187 17.19 -2.77 5.24
N ASP A 188 18.41 -2.28 5.41
CA ASP A 188 19.16 -2.43 6.65
C ASP A 188 18.50 -1.66 7.80
N LEU A 189 18.01 -0.44 7.53
CA LEU A 189 17.23 0.33 8.50
C LEU A 189 15.92 -0.36 8.87
N LEU A 190 15.26 -1.04 7.92
CA LEU A 190 14.07 -1.81 8.20
C LEU A 190 14.40 -2.97 9.14
N ASN A 191 15.51 -3.67 8.93
CA ASN A 191 15.98 -4.71 9.84
C ASN A 191 16.34 -4.16 11.22
N MET A 192 17.01 -3.01 11.29
CA MET A 192 17.33 -2.33 12.54
C MET A 192 16.06 -1.95 13.31
N SER A 193 15.02 -1.47 12.62
CA SER A 193 13.76 -1.09 13.27
C SER A 193 13.09 -2.26 14.00
N LYS A 194 13.26 -3.50 13.50
CA LYS A 194 12.76 -4.73 14.12
C LYS A 194 13.34 -5.00 15.51
N LEU A 195 14.49 -4.41 15.84
CA LEU A 195 15.10 -4.52 17.17
C LEU A 195 14.29 -3.82 18.26
N THR A 196 13.54 -2.77 17.90
CA THR A 196 12.83 -1.92 18.86
C THR A 196 11.31 -1.94 18.69
N SER A 197 10.80 -2.24 17.49
CA SER A 197 9.35 -2.33 17.21
C SER A 197 9.06 -3.12 15.94
N THR A 198 7.81 -3.51 15.74
CA THR A 198 7.37 -4.04 14.45
C THR A 198 7.33 -2.90 13.41
N PRO A 199 8.01 -3.01 12.26
CA PRO A 199 8.03 -1.95 11.26
C PRO A 199 6.65 -1.71 10.64
N SER A 200 6.34 -0.47 10.28
CA SER A 200 5.05 -0.12 9.70
C SER A 200 4.84 -0.70 8.29
N ILE A 201 3.57 -0.92 7.92
CA ILE A 201 3.20 -1.29 6.54
C ILE A 201 3.70 -0.24 5.55
N GLY A 202 3.75 1.03 5.97
CA GLY A 202 4.26 2.13 5.17
C GLY A 202 5.72 1.91 4.75
N ALA A 203 6.60 1.62 5.70
CA ALA A 203 8.02 1.39 5.41
C ALA A 203 8.23 0.17 4.49
N TYR A 204 7.51 -0.94 4.72
CA TYR A 204 7.53 -2.09 3.82
C TYR A 204 7.07 -1.71 2.40
N THR A 205 5.99 -0.93 2.29
CA THR A 205 5.41 -0.55 1.00
C THR A 205 6.40 0.30 0.20
N GLU A 206 7.01 1.33 0.81
CA GLU A 206 7.97 2.20 0.12
C GLU A 206 9.16 1.44 -0.44
N LEU A 207 9.76 0.55 0.36
CA LEU A 207 10.90 -0.27 -0.08
C LEU A 207 10.48 -1.28 -1.15
N THR A 208 9.31 -1.90 -1.01
CA THR A 208 8.79 -2.86 -1.99
C THR A 208 8.54 -2.20 -3.35
N VAL A 209 7.88 -1.02 -3.32
CA VAL A 209 7.62 -0.21 -4.51
C VAL A 209 8.94 0.17 -5.19
N LYS A 210 9.92 0.67 -4.42
CA LYS A 210 11.22 1.06 -4.96
C LYS A 210 11.98 -0.13 -5.55
N ALA A 211 11.98 -1.28 -4.87
CA ALA A 211 12.64 -2.49 -5.33
C ALA A 211 12.09 -2.95 -6.69
N PHE A 212 10.77 -3.03 -6.85
CA PHE A 212 10.16 -3.40 -8.14
C PHE A 212 10.42 -2.35 -9.22
N ALA A 213 10.34 -1.06 -8.90
CA ALA A 213 10.66 0.00 -9.85
C ALA A 213 12.12 -0.03 -10.34
N LYS A 214 13.03 -0.62 -9.55
CA LYS A 214 14.44 -0.83 -9.91
C LYS A 214 14.73 -2.21 -10.51
N GLY A 215 13.72 -3.07 -10.66
CA GLY A 215 13.89 -4.45 -11.14
C GLY A 215 14.53 -5.40 -10.13
N GLU A 216 14.68 -4.99 -8.87
CA GLU A 216 15.23 -5.81 -7.78
C GLU A 216 14.16 -6.76 -7.23
N LEU A 217 13.72 -7.69 -8.09
CA LEU A 217 12.56 -8.54 -7.82
C LEU A 217 12.71 -9.38 -6.55
N ASN A 218 13.91 -9.91 -6.27
CA ASN A 218 14.14 -10.72 -5.09
C ASN A 218 13.90 -9.92 -3.80
N ILE A 219 14.40 -8.68 -3.75
CA ILE A 219 14.17 -7.79 -2.61
C ILE A 219 12.68 -7.47 -2.48
N GLY A 220 12.03 -7.07 -3.58
CA GLY A 220 10.60 -6.73 -3.58
C GLY A 220 9.71 -7.89 -3.12
N TRP A 221 9.95 -9.10 -3.63
CA TRP A 221 9.21 -10.30 -3.22
C TRP A 221 9.44 -10.68 -1.76
N ASN A 222 10.68 -10.63 -1.27
CA ASN A 222 10.98 -10.93 0.12
C ASN A 222 10.28 -9.97 1.09
N LEU A 223 10.27 -8.67 0.78
CA LEU A 223 9.57 -7.66 1.58
C LEU A 223 8.04 -7.86 1.58
N LEU A 224 7.48 -8.27 0.44
CA LEU A 224 6.06 -8.62 0.31
C LEU A 224 5.69 -9.86 1.14
N GLU A 225 6.50 -10.91 1.06
CA GLU A 225 6.32 -12.13 1.86
C GLU A 225 6.46 -11.84 3.36
N GLU A 226 7.42 -11.01 3.76
CA GLU A 226 7.57 -10.61 5.14
C GLU A 226 6.37 -9.79 5.65
N THR A 227 5.79 -8.93 4.80
CA THR A 227 4.60 -8.16 5.15
C THR A 227 3.43 -9.08 5.51
N VAL A 228 3.14 -10.08 4.68
CA VAL A 228 2.05 -11.04 4.93
C VAL A 228 2.37 -12.00 6.07
N ALA A 229 3.64 -12.38 6.26
CA ALA A 229 4.07 -13.21 7.39
C ALA A 229 3.83 -12.52 8.75
N GLN A 230 3.83 -11.18 8.78
CA GLN A 230 3.46 -10.37 9.94
C GLN A 230 1.94 -10.18 10.11
N GLY A 231 1.11 -10.86 9.31
CA GLY A 231 -0.34 -10.72 9.35
C GLY A 231 -0.84 -9.37 8.83
N LYS A 232 -0.03 -8.66 8.03
CA LYS A 232 -0.40 -7.38 7.42
C LYS A 232 -0.76 -7.58 5.96
N GLU A 233 -1.75 -6.83 5.49
CA GLU A 233 -2.14 -6.82 4.08
C GLU A 233 -1.23 -5.86 3.31
N PRO A 234 -0.53 -6.32 2.25
CA PRO A 234 0.25 -5.44 1.40
C PRO A 234 -0.64 -4.41 0.70
N LYS A 235 -0.14 -3.18 0.57
CA LYS A 235 -0.88 -2.11 -0.09
C LYS A 235 -0.89 -2.27 -1.61
N CYS A 236 -1.90 -1.69 -2.25
CA CYS A 236 -2.08 -1.73 -3.70
C CYS A 236 -0.87 -1.21 -4.48
N GLU A 237 -0.21 -0.19 -3.93
CA GLU A 237 0.95 0.49 -4.49
C GLU A 237 2.08 -0.50 -4.79
N ALA A 238 2.30 -1.49 -3.92
CA ALA A 238 3.31 -2.54 -4.14
C ALA A 238 2.96 -3.43 -5.34
N TYR A 239 1.69 -3.83 -5.48
CA TYR A 239 1.23 -4.60 -6.65
C TYR A 239 1.29 -3.77 -7.93
N SER A 240 0.90 -2.50 -7.87
CA SER A 240 0.97 -1.59 -9.01
C SER A 240 2.41 -1.41 -9.50
N ALA A 241 3.38 -1.26 -8.60
CA ALA A 241 4.79 -1.15 -8.97
C ALA A 241 5.31 -2.42 -9.66
N TYR A 242 4.97 -3.61 -9.13
CA TYR A 242 5.32 -4.87 -9.78
C TYR A 242 4.66 -5.00 -11.15
N LEU A 243 3.37 -4.70 -11.27
CA LEU A 243 2.63 -4.75 -12.54
C LEU A 243 3.19 -3.78 -13.58
N GLN A 244 3.62 -2.58 -13.17
CA GLN A 244 4.29 -1.62 -14.05
C GLN A 244 5.63 -2.15 -14.57
N TYR A 245 6.42 -2.80 -13.72
CA TYR A 245 7.64 -3.50 -14.15
C TYR A 245 7.30 -4.61 -15.16
N VAL A 246 6.34 -5.46 -14.84
CA VAL A 246 5.92 -6.59 -15.70
C VAL A 246 5.37 -6.14 -17.05
N ALA A 247 4.69 -5.00 -17.10
CA ALA A 247 4.18 -4.42 -18.33
C ALA A 247 5.29 -4.05 -19.34
N GLN A 248 6.51 -3.80 -18.86
CA GLN A 248 7.69 -3.52 -19.68
C GLN A 248 8.41 -4.79 -20.14
N GLU A 249 8.00 -5.96 -19.63
CA GLU A 249 8.67 -7.26 -19.84
C GLU A 249 7.73 -8.27 -20.52
N PRO A 250 7.31 -8.04 -21.77
CA PRO A 250 6.27 -8.86 -22.43
C PRO A 250 6.67 -10.33 -22.58
N LEU A 251 7.97 -10.63 -22.71
CA LEU A 251 8.47 -12.01 -22.82
C LEU A 251 8.28 -12.83 -21.55
N THR A 252 8.23 -12.18 -20.38
CA THR A 252 8.09 -12.84 -19.08
C THR A 252 6.74 -12.55 -18.41
N LEU A 253 5.84 -11.85 -19.12
CA LEU A 253 4.53 -11.43 -18.63
C LEU A 253 3.74 -12.57 -17.98
N GLN A 254 3.59 -13.69 -18.69
CA GLN A 254 2.83 -14.84 -18.19
C GLN A 254 3.41 -15.38 -16.87
N CYS A 255 4.72 -15.67 -16.85
CA CYS A 255 5.39 -16.22 -15.67
C CYS A 255 5.29 -15.26 -14.47
N ASN A 256 5.44 -13.95 -14.73
CA ASN A 256 5.36 -12.93 -13.69
C ASN A 256 3.94 -12.79 -13.11
N LEU A 257 2.90 -12.89 -13.95
CA LEU A 257 1.51 -12.88 -13.50
C LEU A 257 1.15 -14.17 -12.74
N GLU A 258 1.59 -15.33 -13.22
CA GLU A 258 1.41 -16.61 -12.52
C GLU A 258 2.04 -16.58 -11.12
N LYS A 259 3.25 -16.00 -10.99
CA LYS A 259 3.89 -15.79 -9.69
C LYS A 259 3.06 -14.92 -8.76
N LEU A 260 2.49 -13.83 -9.29
CA LEU A 260 1.63 -12.92 -8.52
C LEU A 260 0.32 -13.58 -8.07
N PHE A 261 -0.33 -14.35 -8.95
CA PHE A 261 -1.55 -15.07 -8.60
C PHE A 261 -1.28 -16.19 -7.60
N ALA A 262 -0.18 -16.92 -7.74
CA ALA A 262 0.24 -17.92 -6.77
C ALA A 262 0.53 -17.29 -5.40
N PHE A 263 1.11 -16.10 -5.36
CA PHE A 263 1.29 -15.35 -4.11
C PHE A 263 -0.07 -14.98 -3.47
N TRP A 264 -1.03 -14.46 -4.23
CA TRP A 264 -2.36 -14.13 -3.71
C TRP A 264 -3.13 -15.36 -3.24
N GLU A 265 -3.05 -16.47 -3.98
CA GLU A 265 -3.66 -17.74 -3.59
C GLU A 265 -3.04 -18.28 -2.29
N LYS A 266 -1.69 -18.33 -2.21
CA LYS A 266 -0.94 -18.83 -1.05
C LYS A 266 -1.31 -18.11 0.24
N TYR A 267 -1.52 -16.79 0.18
CA TYR A 267 -1.80 -15.96 1.35
C TYR A 267 -3.29 -15.56 1.47
N GLU A 268 -4.19 -16.16 0.67
CA GLU A 268 -5.63 -15.88 0.63
C GLU A 268 -5.96 -14.36 0.54
N LEU A 269 -5.22 -13.63 -0.30
CA LEU A 269 -5.31 -12.17 -0.40
C LEU A 269 -6.42 -11.71 -1.34
N ILE A 270 -7.17 -10.70 -0.89
CA ILE A 270 -8.18 -10.02 -1.72
C ILE A 270 -7.59 -8.75 -2.29
N ILE A 271 -7.64 -8.60 -3.61
CA ILE A 271 -7.13 -7.42 -4.29
C ILE A 271 -8.21 -6.37 -4.51
N THR A 272 -7.80 -5.11 -4.65
CA THR A 272 -8.72 -4.04 -4.98
C THR A 272 -9.05 -4.01 -6.47
N ALA A 273 -10.17 -3.37 -6.81
CA ALA A 273 -10.57 -3.16 -8.20
C ALA A 273 -9.51 -2.39 -9.01
N ASN A 274 -8.69 -1.54 -8.37
CA ASN A 274 -7.63 -0.80 -9.05
C ASN A 274 -6.53 -1.73 -9.57
N VAL A 275 -6.08 -2.67 -8.75
CA VAL A 275 -5.08 -3.69 -9.16
C VAL A 275 -5.65 -4.56 -10.27
N ALA A 276 -6.93 -4.94 -10.18
CA ALA A 276 -7.59 -5.73 -11.22
C ALA A 276 -7.72 -4.99 -12.56
N LYS A 277 -7.99 -3.68 -12.54
CA LYS A 277 -7.95 -2.84 -13.74
C LYS A 277 -6.56 -2.80 -14.37
N CYS A 278 -5.51 -2.60 -13.58
CA CYS A 278 -4.13 -2.60 -14.08
C CYS A 278 -3.78 -3.92 -14.80
N ILE A 279 -4.15 -5.07 -14.22
CA ILE A 279 -3.93 -6.37 -14.88
C ILE A 279 -4.68 -6.45 -16.21
N THR A 280 -5.93 -6.00 -16.22
CA THR A 280 -6.79 -6.04 -17.42
C THR A 280 -6.19 -5.20 -18.55
N GLU A 281 -5.71 -4.00 -18.23
CA GLU A 281 -5.01 -3.10 -19.18
C GLU A 281 -3.73 -3.75 -19.72
N ILE A 282 -2.89 -4.32 -18.85
CA ILE A 282 -1.65 -4.99 -19.25
C ILE A 282 -1.94 -6.16 -20.21
N LEU A 283 -2.93 -6.98 -19.89
CA LEU A 283 -3.31 -8.12 -20.71
C LEU A 283 -3.85 -7.69 -22.07
N ASN A 284 -4.74 -6.69 -22.11
CA ASN A 284 -5.31 -6.19 -23.36
C ASN A 284 -4.24 -5.53 -24.26
N ASN A 285 -3.24 -4.87 -23.67
CA ASN A 285 -2.10 -4.34 -24.41
C ASN A 285 -1.17 -5.42 -24.98
N ASN A 286 -1.26 -6.66 -24.47
CA ASN A 286 -0.48 -7.81 -24.92
C ASN A 286 -1.34 -8.83 -25.70
N LEU A 287 -2.34 -8.33 -26.43
CA LEU A 287 -3.21 -9.11 -27.34
C LEU A 287 -4.06 -10.19 -26.64
N HIS A 288 -4.21 -10.11 -25.31
CA HIS A 288 -5.18 -10.93 -24.60
C HIS A 288 -6.55 -10.25 -24.57
N ASN A 289 -7.62 -11.02 -24.38
CA ASN A 289 -8.97 -10.48 -24.16
C ASN A 289 -9.33 -10.66 -22.68
N ALA A 290 -9.12 -9.61 -21.89
CA ALA A 290 -9.42 -9.56 -20.47
C ALA A 290 -10.53 -8.54 -20.20
N GLU A 291 -11.52 -8.95 -19.39
CA GLU A 291 -12.62 -8.11 -18.95
C GLU A 291 -12.88 -8.29 -17.45
N LEU A 292 -13.32 -7.20 -16.81
CA LEU A 292 -13.84 -7.26 -15.45
C LEU A 292 -15.26 -7.81 -15.46
N SER A 293 -15.54 -8.73 -14.54
CA SER A 293 -16.84 -9.36 -14.40
C SER A 293 -17.28 -9.45 -12.94
N GLN A 294 -18.54 -9.80 -12.75
CA GLN A 294 -19.12 -10.15 -11.47
C GLN A 294 -19.50 -11.63 -11.47
N ILE A 295 -19.56 -12.20 -10.27
CA ILE A 295 -20.02 -13.57 -10.05
C ILE A 295 -21.47 -13.47 -9.56
N ASP A 296 -22.36 -14.27 -10.14
CA ASP A 296 -23.74 -14.35 -9.68
C ASP A 296 -23.88 -15.09 -8.33
N ALA A 297 -25.09 -15.12 -7.79
CA ALA A 297 -25.37 -15.79 -6.52
C ALA A 297 -25.10 -17.30 -6.55
N GLN A 298 -25.00 -17.90 -7.75
CA GLN A 298 -24.71 -19.31 -7.96
C GLN A 298 -23.21 -19.57 -8.12
N GLY A 299 -22.34 -18.56 -8.04
CA GLY A 299 -20.91 -18.76 -8.21
C GLY A 299 -20.47 -18.85 -9.68
N LYS A 300 -21.27 -18.35 -10.63
CA LYS A 300 -20.97 -18.35 -12.06
C LYS A 300 -20.54 -16.95 -12.52
N CYS A 301 -19.50 -16.89 -13.36
CA CYS A 301 -19.04 -15.64 -13.95
C CYS A 301 -20.08 -15.08 -14.94
N ASN A 302 -20.39 -13.79 -14.85
CA ASN A 302 -21.37 -13.14 -15.71
C ASN A 302 -20.90 -13.02 -17.17
N GLN A 303 -19.60 -12.96 -17.45
CA GLN A 303 -19.08 -12.90 -18.82
C GLN A 303 -18.87 -14.29 -19.43
N CYS A 304 -17.90 -15.08 -18.92
CA CYS A 304 -17.53 -16.35 -19.53
C CYS A 304 -18.47 -17.51 -19.17
N LYS A 305 -19.44 -17.30 -18.27
CA LYS A 305 -20.41 -18.30 -17.81
C LYS A 305 -19.75 -19.54 -17.16
N VAL A 306 -18.46 -19.50 -16.85
CA VAL A 306 -17.76 -20.57 -16.13
C VAL A 306 -18.16 -20.55 -14.66
N HIS A 307 -18.37 -21.73 -14.09
CA HIS A 307 -18.66 -21.91 -12.67
C HIS A 307 -17.38 -21.94 -11.86
N MET A 308 -17.32 -21.18 -10.78
CA MET A 308 -16.17 -21.14 -9.89
C MET A 308 -16.04 -22.46 -9.13
N ARG A 309 -14.80 -22.86 -8.83
CA ARG A 309 -14.56 -24.06 -8.02
C ARG A 309 -15.08 -23.83 -6.60
N THR A 310 -15.82 -24.80 -6.08
CA THR A 310 -16.21 -24.80 -4.67
C THR A 310 -14.98 -25.09 -3.82
N VAL A 311 -14.60 -24.15 -2.96
CA VAL A 311 -13.53 -24.36 -1.98
C VAL A 311 -14.12 -25.18 -0.83
N THR A 312 -13.70 -26.43 -0.69
CA THR A 312 -14.05 -27.27 0.45
C THR A 312 -13.06 -27.00 1.57
N ILE A 313 -13.55 -26.61 2.76
CA ILE A 313 -12.72 -26.46 3.95
C ILE A 313 -12.49 -27.87 4.50
N THR A 314 -11.23 -28.27 4.66
CA THR A 314 -10.92 -29.57 5.26
C THR A 314 -11.25 -29.57 6.76
N ASP A 315 -11.53 -30.74 7.33
CA ASP A 315 -11.81 -30.86 8.76
C ASP A 315 -10.65 -30.35 9.64
N ALA A 316 -9.41 -30.50 9.15
CA ALA A 316 -8.21 -29.98 9.82
C ALA A 316 -8.16 -28.44 9.84
N GLU A 317 -8.53 -27.77 8.74
CA GLU A 317 -8.64 -26.31 8.67
C GLU A 317 -9.80 -25.80 9.52
N ASN A 318 -10.93 -26.50 9.52
CA ASN A 318 -12.08 -26.18 10.36
C ASN A 318 -11.71 -26.31 11.85
N GLN A 319 -10.94 -27.33 12.24
CA GLN A 319 -10.42 -27.47 13.60
C GLN A 319 -9.39 -26.39 13.96
N ARG A 320 -8.50 -26.01 13.02
CA ARG A 320 -7.55 -24.92 13.21
C ARG A 320 -8.25 -23.57 13.40
N GLN A 321 -9.30 -23.30 12.62
CA GLN A 321 -10.16 -22.11 12.76
C GLN A 321 -10.92 -22.10 14.09
N LYS A 322 -11.46 -23.25 14.53
CA LYS A 322 -12.12 -23.38 15.84
C LYS A 322 -11.17 -23.13 17.02
N LYS A 323 -9.89 -23.51 16.89
CA LYS A 323 -8.85 -23.23 17.91
C LYS A 323 -8.41 -21.75 17.93
N LEU A 324 -8.53 -21.05 16.80
CA LEU A 324 -8.13 -19.63 16.62
C LEU A 324 -9.27 -18.63 16.92
N ASN A 325 -10.31 -19.03 17.67
CA ASN A 325 -11.47 -18.19 18.02
C ASN A 325 -11.07 -16.91 18.81
N THR A 326 -10.61 -15.89 18.09
CA THR A 326 -10.86 -14.47 18.36
C THR A 326 -11.79 -13.98 17.26
N SER A 327 -12.98 -13.55 17.67
CA SER A 327 -14.09 -13.09 16.84
C SER A 327 -13.69 -12.11 15.73
N SER A 328 -13.66 -12.54 14.46
CA SER A 328 -13.96 -11.72 13.25
C SER A 328 -13.60 -12.35 11.87
N ALA A 329 -13.19 -13.63 11.77
CA ALA A 329 -12.61 -14.13 10.51
C ALA A 329 -13.58 -14.70 9.44
N LEU A 330 -14.90 -14.74 9.68
CA LEU A 330 -15.84 -15.50 8.83
C LEU A 330 -16.37 -14.80 7.56
N SER A 331 -15.89 -13.61 7.19
CA SER A 331 -16.47 -12.83 6.08
C SER A 331 -15.58 -12.65 4.84
N ARG A 332 -14.36 -13.21 4.79
CA ARG A 332 -13.40 -12.88 3.71
C ARG A 332 -13.43 -13.79 2.47
N LYS A 333 -14.12 -14.93 2.47
CA LYS A 333 -14.00 -15.92 1.37
C LYS A 333 -14.78 -15.62 0.08
N GLN A 334 -15.36 -14.44 -0.07
CA GLN A 334 -16.01 -14.03 -1.32
C GLN A 334 -15.78 -12.54 -1.55
N LEU A 335 -14.82 -12.16 -2.39
CA LEU A 335 -14.89 -10.98 -3.26
C LEU A 335 -13.64 -10.88 -4.15
N LEU A 336 -13.92 -10.63 -5.44
CA LEU A 336 -13.02 -10.38 -6.57
C LEU A 336 -11.95 -11.44 -6.88
N MET A 337 -12.28 -12.35 -7.81
CA MET A 337 -11.29 -12.98 -8.69
C MET A 337 -11.60 -12.59 -10.14
N ILE A 338 -10.60 -12.11 -10.86
CA ILE A 338 -10.66 -11.88 -12.30
C ILE A 338 -10.78 -13.25 -12.97
N ALA A 339 -11.80 -13.45 -13.80
CA ALA A 339 -11.91 -14.65 -14.60
C ALA A 339 -10.90 -14.60 -15.76
N LEU A 340 -9.66 -15.05 -15.52
CA LEU A 340 -8.61 -15.17 -16.56
C LEU A 340 -8.73 -16.46 -17.39
N SER A 341 -9.91 -17.08 -17.43
CA SER A 341 -10.09 -18.48 -17.79
C SER A 341 -9.97 -18.83 -19.27
N THR A 342 -9.36 -18.01 -20.14
CA THR A 342 -9.36 -18.35 -21.58
C THR A 342 -8.15 -17.95 -22.41
N VAL A 343 -7.10 -17.28 -21.90
CA VAL A 343 -6.04 -16.75 -22.79
C VAL A 343 -4.61 -17.19 -22.45
N LEU A 344 -4.34 -17.77 -21.28
CA LEU A 344 -2.99 -18.28 -20.93
C LEU A 344 -2.79 -19.78 -21.25
N MET A 345 -3.78 -20.43 -21.85
CA MET A 345 -3.65 -21.82 -22.31
C MET A 345 -3.44 -21.91 -23.84
N SER A 346 -2.16 -22.04 -24.21
CA SER A 346 -1.63 -22.65 -25.44
C SER A 346 -1.81 -21.91 -26.78
N PRO A 347 -0.71 -21.52 -27.46
CA PRO A 347 -0.73 -20.98 -28.84
C PRO A 347 -1.36 -21.91 -29.89
N THR A 348 -1.54 -23.19 -29.58
CA THR A 348 -2.02 -24.21 -30.54
C THR A 348 -3.52 -24.18 -30.82
N LEU A 349 -4.35 -23.55 -29.98
CA LEU A 349 -5.81 -23.49 -30.19
C LEU A 349 -6.25 -22.34 -31.12
N TRP A 350 -5.40 -21.33 -31.34
CA TRP A 350 -5.68 -20.25 -32.28
C TRP A 350 -5.49 -20.70 -33.74
N ALA A 351 -4.51 -21.58 -34.01
CA ALA A 351 -4.25 -22.12 -35.35
C ALA A 351 -5.39 -23.01 -35.89
N GLN A 352 -6.12 -23.72 -35.02
CA GLN A 352 -7.23 -24.58 -35.44
C GLN A 352 -8.53 -23.81 -35.73
N LYS A 353 -8.69 -22.59 -35.21
CA LYS A 353 -9.91 -21.79 -35.44
C LYS A 353 -9.86 -20.96 -36.73
N ASN A 354 -8.65 -20.70 -37.25
CA ASN A 354 -8.44 -19.95 -38.51
C ASN A 354 -8.27 -20.84 -39.77
N GLN A 355 -8.39 -22.17 -39.66
CA GLN A 355 -8.40 -23.08 -40.82
C GLN A 355 -9.81 -23.53 -41.27
N ARG A 356 -10.88 -22.94 -40.72
CA ARG A 356 -12.27 -23.23 -41.14
C ARG A 356 -12.95 -22.11 -41.92
N ASN A 357 -12.22 -21.06 -42.27
CA ASN A 357 -12.67 -20.03 -43.20
C ASN A 357 -11.57 -19.80 -44.25
N PHE A 358 -11.33 -20.81 -45.09
CA PHE A 358 -10.92 -20.69 -46.49
C PHE A 358 -11.28 -21.98 -47.21
#